data_AF-A0A1Q7V7P7-F1
#
_entry.id   AF-A0A1Q7V7P7-F1
#
_cell.length_a   1.000
_cell.length_b   1.000
_cell.length_c   1.000
_cell.angle_alpha   90.00
_cell.angle_beta   90.00
_cell.angle_gamma   90.00
#
_symmetry.space_group_name_H-M   'P 1'
#
loop_
_entity.id
_entity.type
_entity.pdbx_description
1 polymer ?
#
loop_
_entity_poly.entity_id
_entity_poly.type
_entity_poly.pdbx_seq_one_letter_code
_entity_poly.pdbx_strand_id
1 'polypeptide(L)'
;MYPPPPQLILDPLDDPDWHINYAIRTGVRYTGMPAWNHALSDQDIWKVTLFLTRLDKLPPKVQQYWKMSFGVSPQNNPSQGAHEHHD
;
A
#
# COMPACT_ATOMS: atom_id res chain seq x y z
N MET A 1 -1.69 -13.30 -18.43
CA MET A 1 -2.67 -12.60 -17.58
C MET A 1 -1.90 -11.69 -16.63
N TYR A 2 -2.36 -10.48 -16.37
CA TYR A 2 -1.72 -9.56 -15.41
C TYR A 2 -2.34 -9.78 -14.02
N PRO A 3 -1.52 -9.90 -12.95
CA PRO A 3 -2.06 -10.00 -11.59
C PRO A 3 -2.77 -8.68 -11.22
N PRO A 4 -3.83 -8.74 -10.40
CA PRO A 4 -4.47 -7.53 -9.88
C PRO A 4 -3.48 -6.74 -9.00
N PRO A 5 -3.64 -5.40 -8.91
CA PRO A 5 -2.84 -4.59 -8.00
C PRO A 5 -3.05 -5.06 -6.55
N PRO A 6 -1.99 -5.08 -5.72
CA PRO A 6 -2.11 -5.45 -4.31
C PRO A 6 -2.95 -4.42 -3.54
N GLN A 7 -3.72 -4.89 -2.56
CA GLN A 7 -4.53 -4.04 -1.68
C GLN A 7 -3.73 -3.58 -0.47
N LEU A 8 -2.88 -2.56 -0.66
CA LEU A 8 -1.94 -2.07 0.37
C LEU A 8 -2.59 -1.61 1.68
N ILE A 9 -3.90 -1.33 1.67
CA ILE A 9 -4.67 -0.87 2.84
C ILE A 9 -5.10 -2.03 3.73
N LEU A 10 -5.39 -3.18 3.13
CA LEU A 10 -5.80 -4.39 3.86
C LEU A 10 -4.60 -5.27 4.18
N ASP A 11 -3.62 -5.29 3.29
CA ASP A 11 -2.39 -6.06 3.39
C ASP A 11 -1.20 -5.09 3.30
N PRO A 12 -0.75 -4.54 4.44
CA PRO A 12 0.35 -3.59 4.46
C PRO A 12 1.66 -4.28 4.06
N LEU A 13 2.52 -3.54 3.36
CA LEU A 13 3.84 -4.00 2.96
C LEU A 13 4.74 -4.17 4.20
N ASP A 14 5.40 -5.32 4.33
CA ASP A 14 6.42 -5.59 5.36
C ASP A 14 7.84 -5.18 4.90
N ASP A 15 7.92 -4.46 3.78
CA ASP A 15 9.16 -3.94 3.23
C ASP A 15 9.68 -2.71 4.01
N PRO A 16 11.01 -2.54 4.11
CA PRO A 16 11.57 -1.34 4.72
C PRO A 16 11.25 -0.08 3.89
N ASP A 17 11.11 1.06 4.57
CA ASP A 17 10.71 2.35 3.96
C ASP A 17 11.48 2.71 2.68
N TRP A 18 12.79 2.47 2.65
CA TRP A 18 13.63 2.78 1.49
C TRP A 18 13.26 1.96 0.25
N HIS A 19 12.82 0.71 0.44
CA HIS A 19 12.44 -0.19 -0.64
C HIS A 19 11.09 0.24 -1.24
N ILE A 20 10.13 0.57 -0.38
CA ILE A 20 8.84 1.13 -0.78
C ILE A 20 9.03 2.47 -1.51
N ASN A 21 9.88 3.36 -0.98
CA ASN A 21 10.22 4.63 -1.62
C ASN A 21 10.81 4.42 -3.02
N TYR A 22 11.77 3.49 -3.14
CA TYR A 22 12.39 3.15 -4.41
C TYR A 22 11.34 2.66 -5.42
N ALA A 23 10.49 1.70 -5.01
CA ALA A 23 9.44 1.16 -5.86
C ALA A 23 8.45 2.24 -6.32
N ILE A 24 8.01 3.15 -5.45
CA ILE A 24 7.14 4.27 -5.83
C ILE A 24 7.88 5.23 -6.78
N ARG A 25 9.13 5.56 -6.48
CA ARG A 25 9.91 6.53 -7.26
C ARG A 25 10.19 6.04 -8.67
N THR A 26 10.71 4.83 -8.82
CA THR A 26 11.15 4.30 -10.13
C THR A 26 10.12 3.40 -10.83
N GLY A 27 9.07 2.99 -10.12
CA GLY A 27 8.20 1.90 -10.57
C GLY A 27 8.94 0.57 -10.55
N VAL A 28 8.25 -0.49 -10.98
CA VAL A 28 8.82 -1.83 -11.11
C VAL A 28 8.70 -2.29 -12.56
N ARG A 29 9.85 -2.56 -13.20
CA ARG A 29 9.88 -2.99 -14.61
C ARG A 29 9.13 -4.30 -14.80
N TYR A 30 8.47 -4.44 -15.95
CA TYR A 30 7.64 -5.59 -16.31
C TYR A 30 6.43 -5.81 -15.38
N THR A 31 6.06 -4.79 -14.61
CA THR A 31 4.81 -4.73 -13.86
C THR A 31 3.94 -3.61 -14.42
N GLY A 32 2.66 -3.58 -14.02
CA GLY A 32 1.78 -2.44 -14.28
C GLY A 32 2.06 -1.22 -13.39
N MET A 33 3.09 -1.24 -12.53
CA MET A 33 3.40 -0.16 -11.58
C MET A 33 4.25 0.93 -12.26
N PRO A 34 3.71 2.15 -12.46
CA PRO A 34 4.45 3.24 -13.07
C PRO A 34 5.45 3.86 -12.09
N ALA A 35 6.41 4.61 -12.65
CA ALA A 35 7.28 5.49 -11.89
C ALA A 35 6.55 6.80 -11.55
N TRP A 36 6.55 7.18 -10.27
CA TRP A 36 5.84 8.38 -9.81
C TRP A 36 6.74 9.62 -9.72
N ASN A 37 8.06 9.49 -9.91
CA ASN A 37 9.02 10.60 -9.92
C ASN A 37 8.75 11.68 -10.99
N HIS A 38 7.95 11.38 -12.01
CA HIS A 38 7.53 12.35 -13.02
C HIS A 38 6.26 13.12 -12.64
N ALA A 39 5.50 12.62 -11.65
CA ALA A 39 4.21 13.17 -11.23
C ALA A 39 4.24 13.77 -9.82
N LEU A 40 5.12 13.27 -8.94
CA LEU A 40 5.26 13.66 -7.55
C LEU A 40 6.68 14.16 -7.27
N SER A 41 6.80 15.14 -6.37
CA SER A 41 8.10 15.55 -5.84
C SER A 41 8.68 14.44 -4.94
N ASP A 42 10.01 14.41 -4.77
CA ASP A 42 10.65 13.45 -3.85
C ASP A 42 10.08 13.55 -2.42
N GLN A 43 9.74 14.75 -1.98
CA GLN A 43 9.14 14.96 -0.67
C GLN A 43 7.74 14.34 -0.59
N ASP A 44 6.95 14.41 -1.65
CA ASP A 44 5.62 13.79 -1.69
C ASP A 44 5.71 12.27 -1.78
N ILE A 45 6.69 11.74 -2.52
CA ILE A 45 6.97 10.29 -2.54
C ILE A 45 7.31 9.79 -1.12
N TRP A 46 8.12 10.54 -0.37
CA TRP A 46 8.40 10.22 1.04
C TRP A 46 7.15 10.30 1.93
N LYS A 47 6.27 11.29 1.73
CA LYS A 47 4.99 11.37 2.47
C LYS A 47 4.12 10.14 2.19
N VAL A 48 4.02 9.71 0.92
CA VAL A 48 3.27 8.49 0.55
C VAL A 48 3.91 7.25 1.16
N THR A 49 5.24 7.13 1.12
CA THR A 49 5.99 6.03 1.75
C THR A 49 5.69 5.95 3.24
N LEU A 50 5.77 7.08 3.95
CA LEU A 50 5.48 7.16 5.39
C LEU A 50 4.02 6.88 5.72
N PHE A 51 3.10 7.22 4.81
CA PHE A 51 1.69 6.90 4.97
C PHE A 51 1.46 5.39 4.87
N LEU A 52 1.99 4.74 3.82
CA LEU A 52 1.83 3.30 3.59
C LEU A 52 2.46 2.45 4.70
N THR A 53 3.62 2.83 5.19
CA THR A 53 4.35 2.12 6.28
C THR A 53 3.71 2.29 7.66
N ARG A 54 2.78 3.24 7.82
CA ARG A 54 2.14 3.57 9.11
C ARG A 54 0.62 3.46 9.06
N LEU A 55 0.10 2.65 8.12
CA LEU A 55 -1.33 2.39 8.00
C LEU A 55 -1.92 1.74 9.26
N ASP A 56 -1.12 0.97 9.99
CA ASP A 56 -1.48 0.36 11.28
C ASP A 56 -1.70 1.39 12.41
N LYS A 57 -1.04 2.55 12.31
CA LYS A 57 -0.98 3.59 13.35
C LYS A 57 -1.65 4.90 12.91
N LEU A 58 -2.72 4.81 12.12
CA LEU A 58 -3.48 5.99 11.73
C LEU A 58 -4.22 6.62 12.92
N PRO A 59 -4.26 7.96 13.02
CA PRO A 59 -5.05 8.64 14.03
C PRO A 59 -6.54 8.23 13.96
N PRO A 60 -7.25 8.11 15.10
CA PRO A 60 -8.64 7.64 15.14
C PRO A 60 -9.58 8.42 14.21
N LYS A 61 -9.36 9.73 14.06
CA LYS A 61 -10.13 10.59 13.16
C LYS A 61 -9.99 10.19 11.68
N VAL A 62 -8.79 9.78 11.27
CA VAL A 62 -8.51 9.35 9.90
C VAL A 62 -9.14 7.99 9.64
N GLN A 63 -9.04 7.06 10.60
CA GLN A 63 -9.68 5.75 10.51
C GLN A 63 -11.21 5.87 10.38
N GLN A 64 -11.83 6.77 11.15
CA GLN A 64 -13.27 7.03 11.07
C GLN A 64 -13.67 7.61 9.70
N TYR A 65 -12.93 8.60 9.20
CA TYR A 65 -13.16 9.15 7.86
C TYR A 65 -13.05 8.07 6.80
N TRP A 66 -12.02 7.23 6.89
CA TRP A 66 -11.79 6.14 5.95
C TRP A 66 -12.94 5.13 5.94
N LYS A 67 -13.41 4.71 7.13
CA LYS A 67 -14.54 3.80 7.26
C LYS A 67 -15.81 4.36 6.64
N MET A 68 -16.05 5.67 6.79
CA MET A 68 -17.21 6.34 6.19
C MET A 68 -17.11 6.46 4.66
N SER A 69 -15.91 6.75 4.13
CA SER A 69 -15.71 6.97 2.69
C SER A 69 -15.57 5.67 1.89
N PHE A 70 -14.88 4.67 2.44
CA PHE A 70 -14.47 3.48 1.70
C PHE A 70 -15.03 2.18 2.26
N GLY A 71 -15.76 2.20 3.39
CA GLY A 71 -16.40 1.02 4.00
C GLY A 71 -15.44 -0.02 4.59
N VAL A 72 -14.15 0.06 4.29
CA VAL A 72 -13.08 -0.79 4.85
C VAL A 72 -12.34 -0.05 5.97
N SER A 73 -11.74 -0.76 6.91
CA SER A 73 -10.89 -0.16 7.94
C SER A 73 -9.49 -0.76 7.82
N PRO A 74 -8.40 0.04 7.92
CA PRO A 74 -7.02 -0.47 7.88
C PRO A 74 -6.63 -1.28 9.14
N GLN A 75 -7.62 -1.70 9.94
CA GLN A 75 -7.42 -2.43 11.17
C GLN A 75 -7.45 -3.93 10.86
N ASN A 76 -6.27 -4.53 10.92
CA ASN A 76 -5.99 -5.96 10.72
C ASN A 76 -7.07 -6.87 11.31
N ASN A 77 -7.74 -7.64 10.45
CA ASN A 77 -8.27 -8.95 10.81
C ASN A 77 -7.36 -9.99 10.13
N PRO A 78 -6.55 -10.77 10.86
CA PRO A 78 -5.87 -11.91 10.26
C PRO A 78 -6.89 -13.04 10.17
N SER A 79 -7.73 -13.04 9.14
CA SER A 79 -8.55 -14.20 8.77
C SER A 79 -9.10 -14.04 7.34
N GLN A 80 -8.80 -15.02 6.49
CA GLN A 80 -9.26 -15.29 5.11
C GLN A 80 -8.38 -14.63 4.01
N GLY A 81 -7.66 -15.34 3.15
CA GLY A 81 -7.85 -16.70 2.64
C GLY A 81 -6.57 -17.52 2.53
N ALA A 82 -6.72 -18.82 2.75
CA ALA A 82 -5.73 -19.82 2.45
C ALA A 82 -5.33 -19.74 0.97
N HIS A 83 -4.04 -19.57 0.70
CA HIS A 83 -3.47 -19.90 -0.60
C HIS A 83 -3.41 -21.43 -0.70
N GLU A 84 -4.49 -22.04 -1.19
CA GLU A 84 -4.47 -23.43 -1.62
C GLU A 84 -3.63 -23.53 -2.91
N HIS A 85 -2.37 -23.96 -2.77
CA HIS A 85 -1.58 -24.49 -3.86
C HIS A 85 -2.19 -25.84 -4.25
N HIS A 86 -2.82 -25.91 -5.42
CA HIS A 86 -3.11 -27.18 -6.09
C HIS A 86 -1.93 -27.51 -7.01
N ASP A 87 -1.34 -28.70 -6.80
CA ASP A 87 -0.34 -29.33 -7.68
C ASP A 87 -0.88 -29.62 -9.09
#